data_AF-A0A9X4L4P2-F1
#
_entry.id   AF-A0A9X4L4P2-F1
#
_cell.length_a   1.000
_cell.length_b   1.000
_cell.length_c   1.000
_cell.angle_alpha   90.00
_cell.angle_beta   90.00
_cell.angle_gamma   90.00
#
_symmetry.space_group_name_H-M   'P 1'
#
loop_
_entity.id
_entity.type
_entity.pdbx_description
1 polymer ?
#
loop_
_entity_poly.entity_id
_entity_poly.type
_entity_poly.pdbx_seq_one_letter_code
_entity_poly.pdbx_strand_id
1 'polypeptide(L)'
;MRNRILAKAACAGIVASALLTSAGCTDNPGDTADLSQRYAPVRVKSAEQTKTDEMSESSVIKLRSIHRTGYVSLSDVAKAAGYTGKWLADGSYGLGDHDPRWTFRTGDSTVHAGGKQTKLPAPAVKEAGGLYIPAAGLPALFGNELAMRTNGDSISLLPRAFGQDAGHGGMPFADAAPGGAGRGKLRIASASSDAADIIAHGQKFLGVKYDFGTGDYRQTGKFDCSSFVQFLFADKGIQLPRVARDQAERGTSVSRSELQPGDLMFFLRTRPL
;
A
#
# COMPACT_ATOMS: atom_id res chain seq x y z
N MET A 1 19.31 9.80 -12.99
CA MET A 1 18.96 9.90 -11.55
C MET A 1 18.97 8.50 -10.95
N ARG A 2 19.59 8.28 -9.78
CA ARG A 2 19.49 7.00 -9.06
C ARG A 2 18.44 7.20 -7.98
N ASN A 3 17.21 6.76 -8.26
CA ASN A 3 16.10 6.85 -7.31
C ASN A 3 16.44 6.04 -6.07
N ARG A 4 16.37 6.67 -4.90
CA ARG A 4 16.70 6.11 -3.59
C ARG A 4 15.39 5.89 -2.82
N ILE A 5 15.14 4.65 -2.39
CA ILE A 5 13.87 4.16 -1.89
C ILE A 5 14.14 3.37 -0.61
N LEU A 6 13.45 3.65 0.49
CA LEU A 6 13.45 2.75 1.65
C LEU A 6 12.24 1.82 1.50
N ALA A 7 12.48 0.60 1.04
CA ALA A 7 11.43 -0.36 0.71
C ALA A 7 10.86 -1.07 1.96
N LYS A 8 9.56 -0.88 2.19
CA LYS A 8 8.66 -1.68 3.04
C LYS A 8 7.20 -1.32 2.70
N ALA A 9 6.71 -1.86 1.60
CA ALA A 9 5.52 -1.42 0.86
C ALA A 9 4.14 -1.46 1.55
N ALA A 10 3.43 -0.32 1.64
CA ALA A 10 1.96 -0.20 1.38
C ALA A 10 1.45 1.28 1.33
N CYS A 11 2.27 2.29 1.66
CA CYS A 11 1.91 3.70 1.50
C CYS A 11 3.16 4.55 1.26
N ALA A 12 3.23 5.32 0.18
CA ALA A 12 4.38 6.12 -0.20
C ALA A 12 4.29 7.56 0.36
N GLY A 13 5.34 8.05 1.01
CA GLY A 13 5.48 9.44 1.43
C GLY A 13 6.86 9.98 1.07
N ILE A 14 6.95 11.24 0.63
CA ILE A 14 8.23 11.91 0.40
C ILE A 14 8.74 12.43 1.74
N VAL A 15 10.02 12.15 2.05
CA VAL A 15 10.69 12.82 3.17
C VAL A 15 10.87 14.30 2.78
N ALA A 16 9.93 15.16 3.18
CA ALA A 16 10.19 16.58 3.35
C ALA A 16 10.83 16.77 4.73
N SER A 17 11.85 17.61 4.86
CA SER A 17 12.43 17.95 6.16
C SER A 17 11.31 18.37 7.13
N ALA A 18 11.06 17.47 8.09
CA ALA A 18 10.11 17.54 9.19
C ALA A 18 8.63 17.77 8.83
N LEU A 19 7.88 16.68 8.60
CA LEU A 19 6.48 16.51 9.04
C LEU A 19 6.05 15.03 8.87
N LEU A 20 6.40 14.22 9.87
CA LEU A 20 5.63 13.02 10.24
C LEU A 20 4.63 13.49 11.31
N THR A 21 3.55 14.13 10.88
CA THR A 21 2.31 14.11 11.66
C THR A 21 1.45 12.99 11.06
N SER A 22 1.13 12.05 11.91
CA SER A 22 0.32 10.88 11.66
C SER A 22 -0.98 11.23 10.93
N ALA A 23 -1.13 10.78 9.69
CA ALA A 23 -2.46 10.48 9.13
C ALA A 23 -2.92 9.11 9.69
N GLY A 24 -3.02 9.04 11.02
CA GLY A 24 -3.86 8.08 11.70
C GLY A 24 -5.20 8.77 11.92
N CYS A 25 -6.29 8.06 11.65
CA CYS A 25 -7.65 8.54 11.88
C CYS A 25 -7.82 8.92 13.36
N THR A 26 -7.78 10.21 13.69
CA THR A 26 -8.42 10.80 14.88
C THR A 26 -8.80 12.24 14.56
N ASP A 27 -9.95 12.65 15.08
CA ASP A 27 -10.64 13.90 14.80
C ASP A 27 -9.76 15.17 14.83
N ASN A 28 -10.02 16.04 13.85
CA ASN A 28 -9.47 17.38 13.73
C ASN A 28 -10.27 18.34 14.64
N PRO A 29 -9.61 19.05 15.56
CA PRO A 29 -9.88 20.47 15.72
C PRO A 29 -8.60 21.26 15.45
N GLY A 30 -8.78 22.39 14.77
CA GLY A 30 -7.69 23.21 14.26
C GLY A 30 -6.72 23.69 15.34
N ASP A 31 -5.48 23.92 14.92
CA ASP A 31 -4.86 25.23 15.01
C ASP A 31 -3.57 25.24 14.17
N THR A 32 -3.47 26.25 13.31
CA THR A 32 -2.22 26.65 12.66
C THR A 32 -1.34 27.35 13.70
N ALA A 33 -0.23 26.74 14.10
CA ALA A 33 0.78 27.39 14.93
C ALA A 33 2.17 27.33 14.26
N ASP A 34 2.73 28.54 14.11
CA ASP A 34 4.09 28.96 13.76
C ASP A 34 5.20 27.88 13.76
N LEU A 35 5.79 27.64 12.58
CA LEU A 35 6.85 26.64 12.34
C LEU A 35 8.28 27.22 12.34
N SER A 36 8.51 28.38 12.95
CA SER A 36 9.83 29.05 12.88
C SER A 36 10.87 28.61 13.93
N GLN A 37 10.59 27.67 14.84
CA GLN A 37 11.56 27.34 15.90
C GLN A 37 11.82 25.84 16.13
N ARG A 38 13.01 25.42 15.67
CA ARG A 38 13.87 24.35 16.20
C ARG A 38 13.33 22.91 16.19
N TYR A 39 13.62 22.19 15.10
CA TYR A 39 13.42 20.73 15.03
C TYR A 39 14.55 19.96 15.74
N ALA A 40 14.26 19.45 16.94
CA ALA A 40 14.96 18.33 17.54
C ALA A 40 14.37 17.00 17.01
N PRO A 41 15.14 15.88 16.96
CA PRO A 41 14.67 14.63 16.39
C PRO A 41 13.43 14.08 17.12
N VAL A 42 12.35 13.85 16.38
CA VAL A 42 11.11 13.23 16.88
C VAL A 42 11.41 11.78 17.30
N ARG A 43 11.43 11.51 18.61
CA ARG A 43 11.47 10.16 19.16
C ARG A 43 10.05 9.58 19.12
N VAL A 44 9.77 8.75 18.11
CA VAL A 44 8.56 7.91 18.10
C VAL A 44 8.76 6.80 19.13
N LYS A 45 8.01 6.84 20.23
CA LYS A 45 7.95 5.74 21.20
C LYS A 45 7.09 4.62 20.59
N SER A 46 7.69 3.44 20.41
CA SER A 46 6.97 2.22 20.08
C SER A 46 6.13 1.83 21.29
N ALA A 47 4.81 1.89 21.17
CA ALA A 47 3.91 1.37 22.20
C ALA A 47 3.79 -0.14 21.99
N GLU A 48 4.39 -0.90 22.89
CA GLU A 48 4.26 -2.35 22.97
C GLU A 48 2.94 -2.65 23.69
N GLN A 49 1.97 -3.19 22.98
CA GLN A 49 0.77 -3.78 23.58
C GLN A 49 0.72 -5.25 23.22
N THR A 50 1.17 -6.06 24.17
CA THR A 50 0.98 -7.49 24.24
C THR A 50 -0.50 -7.77 24.49
N LYS A 51 -1.20 -8.35 23.51
CA LYS A 51 -2.46 -9.06 23.76
C LYS A 51 -2.41 -10.40 23.04
N THR A 52 -2.57 -11.44 23.82
CA THR A 52 -2.53 -12.86 23.47
C THR A 52 -3.73 -13.28 22.62
N ASP A 53 -3.45 -14.03 21.56
CA ASP A 53 -4.25 -15.06 20.87
C ASP A 53 -5.77 -15.04 21.09
N GLU A 54 -6.49 -14.21 20.32
CA GLU A 54 -7.89 -14.46 19.96
C GLU A 54 -7.99 -14.39 18.43
N MET A 55 -8.10 -15.54 17.76
CA MET A 55 -8.51 -15.58 16.35
C MET A 55 -9.87 -14.91 16.23
N SER A 56 -9.86 -13.64 15.82
CA SER A 56 -11.06 -12.84 15.61
C SER A 56 -12.00 -13.56 14.64
N GLU A 57 -13.29 -13.66 14.99
CA GLU A 57 -14.38 -14.14 14.10
C GLU A 57 -14.39 -13.46 12.72
N SER A 58 -13.73 -12.31 12.58
CA SER A 58 -13.56 -11.58 11.32
C SER A 58 -12.69 -12.29 10.27
N SER A 59 -11.95 -13.34 10.65
CA SER A 59 -11.05 -14.09 9.74
C SER A 59 -11.76 -15.18 8.93
N VAL A 60 -13.01 -15.52 9.25
CA VAL A 60 -13.77 -16.59 8.58
C VAL A 60 -14.84 -16.00 7.65
N ILE A 61 -14.83 -16.42 6.39
CA ILE A 61 -15.74 -15.94 5.34
C ILE A 61 -16.61 -17.10 4.89
N LYS A 62 -17.93 -16.89 4.82
CA LYS A 62 -18.85 -17.89 4.26
C LYS A 62 -18.74 -17.95 2.73
N LEU A 63 -18.70 -19.16 2.21
CA LEU A 63 -18.80 -19.44 0.79
C LEU A 63 -20.25 -19.32 0.34
N ARG A 64 -20.43 -18.73 -0.83
CA ARG A 64 -21.70 -18.69 -1.53
C ARG A 64 -21.62 -19.56 -2.77
N SER A 65 -22.57 -20.48 -2.92
CA SER A 65 -22.65 -21.29 -4.14
C SER A 65 -23.38 -20.51 -5.23
N ILE A 66 -22.68 -20.18 -6.30
CA ILE A 66 -23.25 -19.54 -7.51
C ILE A 66 -22.91 -20.46 -8.68
N HIS A 67 -23.94 -21.01 -9.34
CA HIS A 67 -23.78 -21.99 -10.43
C HIS A 67 -22.81 -23.16 -10.09
N ARG A 68 -22.95 -23.74 -8.88
CA ARG A 68 -22.10 -24.84 -8.36
C ARG A 68 -20.63 -24.46 -8.13
N THR A 69 -20.27 -23.19 -8.26
CA THR A 69 -18.94 -22.68 -7.92
C THR A 69 -19.02 -21.97 -6.56
N GLY A 70 -18.04 -22.21 -5.70
CA GLY A 70 -17.91 -21.49 -4.42
C GLY A 70 -17.32 -20.10 -4.64
N TYR A 71 -18.05 -19.08 -4.19
CA TYR A 71 -17.67 -17.67 -4.26
C TYR A 71 -17.48 -17.07 -2.87
N VAL A 72 -16.63 -16.05 -2.78
CA VAL A 72 -16.48 -15.22 -1.58
C VAL A 72 -16.81 -13.76 -1.89
N SER A 73 -17.34 -13.03 -0.91
CA SER A 73 -17.51 -11.59 -1.02
C SER A 73 -16.18 -10.86 -0.89
N LEU A 74 -15.88 -9.94 -1.80
CA LEU A 74 -14.69 -9.10 -1.67
C LEU A 74 -14.76 -8.11 -0.49
N SER A 75 -15.96 -7.75 -0.01
CA SER A 75 -16.08 -6.96 1.22
C SER A 75 -15.61 -7.75 2.44
N ASP A 76 -15.94 -9.04 2.48
CA ASP A 76 -15.58 -9.91 3.60
C ASP A 76 -14.09 -10.26 3.54
N VAL A 77 -13.56 -10.49 2.33
CA VAL A 77 -12.11 -10.60 2.11
C VAL A 77 -11.41 -9.33 2.57
N ALA A 78 -11.94 -8.14 2.24
CA ALA A 78 -11.38 -6.88 2.69
C ALA A 78 -11.33 -6.81 4.22
N LYS A 79 -12.45 -7.09 4.87
CA LYS A 79 -12.55 -7.07 6.34
C LYS A 79 -11.59 -8.08 6.99
N ALA A 80 -11.59 -9.32 6.52
CA ALA A 80 -10.78 -10.41 7.07
C ALA A 80 -9.28 -10.19 6.87
N ALA A 81 -8.88 -9.66 5.71
CA ALA A 81 -7.48 -9.34 5.41
C ALA A 81 -7.07 -7.95 5.92
N GLY A 82 -8.01 -7.19 6.49
CA GLY A 82 -7.83 -5.82 6.91
C GLY A 82 -7.57 -4.84 5.76
N TYR A 83 -7.97 -5.15 4.52
CA TYR A 83 -7.88 -4.24 3.38
C TYR A 83 -9.04 -3.22 3.35
N THR A 84 -8.83 -2.13 2.61
CA THR A 84 -9.88 -1.27 2.09
C THR A 84 -10.46 -1.90 0.81
N GLY A 85 -11.78 -2.02 0.75
CA GLY A 85 -12.50 -2.41 -0.46
C GLY A 85 -13.52 -1.34 -0.85
N LYS A 86 -13.53 -0.90 -2.12
CA LYS A 86 -14.39 0.19 -2.58
C LYS A 86 -14.73 0.06 -4.06
N TRP A 87 -15.98 0.36 -4.43
CA TRP A 87 -16.34 0.63 -5.83
C TRP A 87 -15.71 1.96 -6.29
N LEU A 88 -14.96 1.91 -7.37
CA LEU A 88 -14.27 3.05 -7.96
C LEU A 88 -15.18 3.75 -8.98
N ALA A 89 -14.82 5.00 -9.33
CA ALA A 89 -15.61 5.84 -10.24
C ALA A 89 -15.76 5.24 -11.65
N ASP A 90 -14.81 4.40 -12.07
CA ASP A 90 -14.83 3.70 -13.37
C ASP A 90 -15.68 2.41 -13.36
N GLY A 91 -16.39 2.14 -12.27
CA GLY A 91 -17.23 0.96 -12.09
C GLY A 91 -16.48 -0.32 -11.73
N SER A 92 -15.14 -0.28 -11.59
CA SER A 92 -14.38 -1.38 -11.02
C SER A 92 -14.48 -1.41 -9.49
N TYR A 93 -14.16 -2.53 -8.87
CA TYR A 93 -14.01 -2.66 -7.43
C TYR A 93 -12.52 -2.73 -7.10
N GLY A 94 -12.01 -1.76 -6.33
CA GLY A 94 -10.65 -1.74 -5.84
C GLY A 94 -10.54 -2.42 -4.48
N LEU A 95 -9.48 -3.20 -4.28
CA LEU A 95 -9.11 -3.83 -3.02
C LEU A 95 -7.61 -3.60 -2.74
N GLY A 96 -7.26 -3.17 -1.54
CA GLY A 96 -5.87 -2.97 -1.14
C GLY A 96 -5.74 -2.21 0.17
N ASP A 97 -4.57 -1.66 0.46
CA ASP A 97 -4.35 -0.94 1.72
C ASP A 97 -4.77 0.52 1.64
N HIS A 98 -3.87 1.35 1.12
CA HIS A 98 -4.04 2.79 0.90
C HIS A 98 -4.13 3.13 -0.59
N ASP A 99 -4.10 2.12 -1.45
CA ASP A 99 -4.39 2.21 -2.87
C ASP A 99 -4.96 0.87 -3.35
N PRO A 100 -5.67 0.84 -4.49
CA PRO A 100 -6.18 -0.41 -5.04
C PRO A 100 -5.00 -1.21 -5.61
N ARG A 101 -4.59 -2.22 -4.86
CA ARG A 101 -3.62 -3.19 -5.35
C ARG A 101 -4.25 -4.13 -6.37
N TRP A 102 -5.48 -4.57 -6.09
CA TRP A 102 -6.27 -5.38 -7.00
C TRP A 102 -7.49 -4.59 -7.47
N THR A 103 -7.80 -4.67 -8.76
CA THR A 103 -9.04 -4.15 -9.32
C THR A 103 -9.80 -5.24 -10.05
N PHE A 104 -11.10 -5.29 -9.79
CA PHE A 104 -12.01 -6.32 -10.29
C PHE A 104 -13.13 -5.65 -11.08
N ARG A 105 -13.61 -6.30 -12.14
CA ARG A 105 -14.80 -5.88 -12.88
C ARG A 105 -15.82 -7.00 -12.91
N THR A 106 -17.10 -6.64 -12.81
CA THR A 106 -18.20 -7.59 -12.92
C THR A 106 -18.21 -8.21 -14.31
N GLY A 107 -18.37 -9.54 -14.39
CA GLY A 107 -18.36 -10.29 -15.63
C GLY A 107 -16.95 -10.63 -16.14
N ASP A 108 -15.90 -10.05 -15.56
CA ASP A 108 -14.53 -10.36 -15.92
C ASP A 108 -13.97 -11.49 -15.06
N SER A 109 -13.16 -12.33 -15.69
CA SER A 109 -12.33 -13.34 -15.01
C SER A 109 -10.88 -12.89 -14.92
N THR A 110 -10.53 -11.69 -15.37
CA THR A 110 -9.17 -11.16 -15.27
C THR A 110 -9.14 -10.09 -14.19
N VAL A 111 -8.20 -10.20 -13.26
CA VAL A 111 -7.97 -9.25 -12.18
C VAL A 111 -6.67 -8.52 -12.45
N HIS A 112 -6.68 -7.20 -12.36
CA HIS A 112 -5.47 -6.42 -12.46
C HIS A 112 -4.89 -6.23 -11.05
N ALA A 113 -3.65 -6.66 -10.85
CA ALA A 113 -2.92 -6.62 -9.60
C ALA A 113 -1.62 -5.82 -9.81
N GLY A 114 -1.68 -4.50 -9.59
CA GLY A 114 -0.59 -3.61 -10.02
C GLY A 114 -0.30 -3.71 -11.51
N GLY A 115 0.97 -3.94 -11.88
CA GLY A 115 1.38 -4.18 -13.27
C GLY A 115 1.03 -5.57 -13.84
N LYS A 116 0.48 -6.49 -13.04
CA LYS A 116 0.22 -7.89 -13.41
C LYS A 116 -1.26 -8.17 -13.64
N GLN A 117 -1.56 -9.13 -14.49
CA GLN A 117 -2.91 -9.69 -14.63
C GLN A 117 -2.94 -11.12 -14.08
N THR A 118 -4.00 -11.44 -13.32
CA THR A 118 -4.24 -12.78 -12.78
C THR A 118 -5.60 -13.27 -13.27
N LYS A 119 -5.63 -14.50 -13.83
CA LYS A 119 -6.85 -15.14 -14.31
C LYS A 119 -7.55 -15.88 -13.17
N LEU A 120 -8.82 -15.60 -12.98
CA LEU A 120 -9.75 -16.32 -12.11
C LEU A 120 -10.34 -17.52 -12.86
N PRO A 121 -10.70 -18.60 -12.14
CA PRO A 121 -11.31 -19.79 -12.75
C PRO A 121 -12.73 -19.56 -13.26
N ALA A 122 -13.40 -18.50 -12.80
CA ALA A 122 -14.69 -18.05 -13.30
C ALA A 122 -14.82 -16.51 -13.14
N PRO A 123 -15.75 -15.86 -13.85
CA PRO A 123 -15.97 -14.43 -13.74
C PRO A 123 -16.36 -13.97 -12.34
N ALA A 124 -16.00 -12.73 -12.00
CA ALA A 124 -16.52 -12.03 -10.84
C ALA A 124 -18.01 -11.69 -11.03
N VAL A 125 -18.82 -11.91 -10.01
CA VAL A 125 -20.28 -11.77 -10.07
C VAL A 125 -20.73 -10.68 -9.11
N LYS A 126 -21.56 -9.75 -9.59
CA LYS A 126 -22.19 -8.72 -8.75
C LYS A 126 -23.60 -9.16 -8.38
N GLU A 127 -23.88 -9.26 -7.10
CA GLU A 127 -25.20 -9.60 -6.57
C GLU A 127 -25.48 -8.78 -5.31
N ALA A 128 -26.73 -8.31 -5.15
CA ALA A 128 -27.17 -7.54 -3.98
C ALA A 128 -26.22 -6.37 -3.59
N GLY A 129 -25.58 -5.75 -4.59
CA GLY A 129 -24.61 -4.65 -4.39
C GLY A 129 -23.19 -5.08 -4.02
N GLY A 130 -22.97 -6.35 -3.64
CA GLY A 130 -21.65 -6.93 -3.37
C GLY A 130 -20.98 -7.48 -4.63
N LEU A 131 -19.64 -7.52 -4.63
CA LEU A 131 -18.86 -8.19 -5.67
C LEU A 131 -18.27 -9.48 -5.10
N TYR A 132 -18.48 -10.57 -5.82
CA TYR A 132 -18.07 -11.90 -5.45
C TYR A 132 -17.05 -12.44 -6.46
N ILE A 133 -16.03 -13.15 -5.97
CA ILE A 133 -15.04 -13.85 -6.81
C ILE A 133 -15.00 -15.34 -6.47
N PRO A 134 -14.58 -16.22 -7.39
CA PRO A 134 -14.45 -17.64 -7.09
C PRO A 134 -13.40 -17.85 -5.99
N ALA A 135 -13.77 -18.60 -4.95
CA ALA A 135 -12.89 -18.88 -3.81
C ALA A 135 -11.59 -19.57 -4.25
N ALA A 136 -11.64 -20.40 -5.28
CA ALA A 136 -10.48 -21.06 -5.88
C ALA A 136 -9.46 -20.08 -6.51
N GLY A 137 -9.86 -18.82 -6.78
CA GLY A 137 -8.95 -17.78 -7.27
C GLY A 137 -8.16 -17.08 -6.16
N LEU A 138 -8.55 -17.23 -4.88
CA LEU A 138 -7.92 -16.52 -3.76
C LEU A 138 -6.43 -16.86 -3.59
N PRO A 139 -5.97 -18.12 -3.71
CA PRO A 139 -4.54 -18.44 -3.61
C PRO A 139 -3.67 -17.70 -4.61
N ALA A 140 -4.14 -17.54 -5.86
CA ALA A 140 -3.40 -16.85 -6.90
C ALA A 140 -3.31 -15.33 -6.67
N LEU A 141 -4.27 -14.75 -5.95
CA LEU A 141 -4.31 -13.32 -5.65
C LEU A 141 -3.58 -12.99 -4.34
N PHE A 142 -3.81 -13.78 -3.29
CA PHE A 142 -3.45 -13.44 -1.91
C PHE A 142 -2.50 -14.45 -1.24
N GLY A 143 -2.12 -15.54 -1.92
CA GLY A 143 -1.37 -16.65 -1.32
C GLY A 143 -0.01 -16.27 -0.75
N ASN A 144 0.58 -15.15 -1.17
CA ASN A 144 1.84 -14.65 -0.63
C ASN A 144 1.68 -13.95 0.73
N GLU A 145 0.46 -13.53 1.08
CA GLU A 145 0.15 -12.75 2.29
C GLU A 145 -0.77 -13.49 3.25
N LEU A 146 -1.65 -14.33 2.72
CA LEU A 146 -2.69 -15.01 3.47
C LEU A 146 -2.55 -16.51 3.29
N ALA A 147 -2.57 -17.23 4.40
CA ALA A 147 -2.89 -18.63 4.43
C ALA A 147 -4.42 -18.77 4.36
N MET A 148 -4.88 -19.70 3.54
CA MET A 148 -6.29 -19.96 3.29
C MET A 148 -6.60 -21.39 3.70
N ARG A 149 -7.63 -21.56 4.53
CA ARG A 149 -8.10 -22.89 4.95
C ARG A 149 -9.59 -22.99 4.66
N THR A 150 -9.98 -23.93 3.82
CA THR A 150 -11.40 -24.19 3.52
C THR A 150 -11.93 -25.21 4.51
N ASN A 151 -13.09 -24.93 5.11
CA ASN A 151 -13.80 -25.85 5.99
C ASN A 151 -15.28 -25.86 5.61
N GLY A 152 -15.72 -26.91 4.93
CA GLY A 152 -17.10 -27.05 4.46
C GLY A 152 -17.52 -25.86 3.59
N ASP A 153 -18.46 -25.07 4.11
CA ASP A 153 -19.03 -23.89 3.47
C ASP A 153 -18.33 -22.58 3.85
N SER A 154 -17.12 -22.63 4.40
CA SER A 154 -16.38 -21.45 4.86
C SER A 154 -14.91 -21.49 4.47
N ILE A 155 -14.28 -20.31 4.44
CA ILE A 155 -12.84 -20.16 4.29
C ILE A 155 -12.29 -19.24 5.37
N SER A 156 -11.26 -19.70 6.08
CA SER A 156 -10.50 -18.89 7.03
C SER A 156 -9.30 -18.26 6.32
N LEU A 157 -9.14 -16.94 6.47
CA LEU A 157 -8.00 -16.16 6.01
C LEU A 157 -7.12 -15.84 7.20
N LEU A 158 -5.90 -16.36 7.20
CA LEU A 158 -4.93 -16.16 8.27
C LEU A 158 -3.75 -15.35 7.71
N PRO A 159 -3.28 -14.29 8.37
CA PRO A 159 -2.03 -13.65 7.99
C PRO A 159 -0.90 -14.70 7.99
N ARG A 160 -0.11 -14.76 6.90
CA ARG A 160 1.16 -15.48 6.96
C ARG A 160 2.12 -14.68 7.84
N ALA A 161 2.83 -15.36 8.74
CA ALA A 161 3.85 -14.72 9.57
C ALA A 161 4.83 -13.96 8.67
N PHE A 162 5.01 -12.67 8.94
CA PHE A 162 6.05 -11.87 8.30
C PHE A 162 7.40 -12.29 8.89
N GLY A 163 7.99 -13.32 8.32
CA GLY A 163 9.27 -13.83 8.74
C GLY A 163 9.59 -15.15 8.03
N GLN A 164 10.71 -15.15 7.32
CA GLN A 164 11.40 -16.26 6.64
C GLN A 164 11.19 -16.39 5.12
N ASP A 165 10.01 -16.10 4.55
CA ASP A 165 9.80 -16.22 3.08
C ASP A 165 9.24 -14.95 2.42
N ALA A 166 9.86 -13.80 2.67
CA ALA A 166 9.45 -12.53 2.06
C ALA A 166 9.92 -12.42 0.59
N GLY A 167 9.39 -13.27 -0.28
CA GLY A 167 9.56 -13.18 -1.74
C GLY A 167 9.02 -11.89 -2.37
N HIS A 168 8.36 -11.02 -1.59
CA HIS A 168 7.89 -9.70 -2.03
C HIS A 168 8.08 -8.61 -0.95
N GLY A 169 9.34 -8.23 -0.72
CA GLY A 169 9.71 -6.81 -0.59
C GLY A 169 9.44 -6.07 0.72
N GLY A 170 9.71 -6.68 1.87
CA GLY A 170 9.73 -5.94 3.15
C GLY A 170 10.68 -6.55 4.16
N MET A 171 11.90 -6.02 4.27
CA MET A 171 12.82 -6.38 5.36
C MET A 171 12.17 -5.97 6.71
N PRO A 172 12.42 -6.60 7.86
CA PRO A 172 12.00 -6.05 9.16
C PRO A 172 12.65 -4.68 9.42
N PHE A 173 12.01 -3.78 10.19
CA PHE A 173 12.55 -2.43 10.51
C PHE A 173 13.95 -2.44 11.14
N ALA A 174 14.40 -3.60 11.62
CA ALA A 174 15.79 -3.86 12.00
C ALA A 174 16.64 -4.01 10.73
N ASP A 175 17.33 -2.92 10.39
CA ASP A 175 18.59 -2.87 9.68
C ASP A 175 18.66 -3.67 8.37
N ALA A 176 18.56 -2.94 7.25
CA ALA A 176 19.16 -3.42 6.01
C ALA A 176 20.61 -3.83 6.31
N ALA A 177 20.88 -5.13 6.36
CA ALA A 177 22.21 -5.63 6.67
C ALA A 177 23.23 -4.98 5.73
N PRO A 178 24.40 -4.54 6.22
CA PRO A 178 25.43 -3.95 5.37
C PRO A 178 26.07 -5.05 4.53
N GLY A 179 25.44 -5.37 3.40
CA GLY A 179 25.84 -6.44 2.49
C GLY A 179 26.40 -5.91 1.18
N GLY A 180 27.66 -5.44 1.21
CA GLY A 180 28.63 -5.53 0.12
C GLY A 180 28.30 -4.90 -1.25
N ALA A 181 28.64 -3.61 -1.42
CA ALA A 181 29.12 -3.11 -2.71
C ALA A 181 30.27 -2.12 -2.46
N GLY A 182 31.36 -2.34 -3.21
CA GLY A 182 32.69 -1.81 -2.94
C GLY A 182 32.82 -0.28 -2.83
N ARG A 183 33.96 0.10 -2.23
CA ARG A 183 34.45 1.46 -2.10
C ARG A 183 34.37 2.21 -3.43
N GLY A 184 33.50 3.22 -3.46
CA GLY A 184 33.48 4.27 -4.46
C GLY A 184 32.73 5.47 -3.91
N LYS A 185 33.45 6.43 -3.30
CA LYS A 185 32.91 7.76 -3.04
C LYS A 185 32.67 8.44 -4.39
N LEU A 186 31.45 8.32 -4.94
CA LEU A 186 30.94 9.28 -5.90
C LEU A 186 29.80 10.06 -5.24
N ARG A 187 30.13 11.27 -4.79
CA ARG A 187 29.14 12.31 -4.53
C ARG A 187 28.71 12.87 -5.88
N ILE A 188 27.47 12.62 -6.29
CA ILE A 188 26.88 13.28 -7.46
C ILE A 188 25.97 14.40 -6.96
N ALA A 189 26.44 15.63 -7.15
CA ALA A 189 25.84 16.89 -6.74
C ALA A 189 24.65 17.34 -7.62
N SER A 190 23.85 16.41 -8.16
CA SER A 190 22.64 16.75 -8.95
C SER A 190 21.33 16.14 -8.40
N ALA A 191 21.39 15.37 -7.31
CA ALA A 191 20.17 14.86 -6.67
C ALA A 191 19.43 15.95 -5.85
N SER A 192 20.08 17.07 -5.54
CA SER A 192 19.53 18.09 -4.65
C SER A 192 18.53 19.05 -5.31
N SER A 193 18.64 19.35 -6.61
CA SER A 193 17.71 20.25 -7.30
C SER A 193 16.38 19.56 -7.60
N ASP A 194 16.41 18.35 -8.17
CA ASP A 194 15.18 17.63 -8.49
C ASP A 194 14.42 17.16 -7.24
N ALA A 195 15.13 16.76 -6.18
CA ALA A 195 14.49 16.44 -4.91
C ALA A 195 13.80 17.67 -4.30
N ALA A 196 14.48 18.82 -4.28
CA ALA A 196 13.89 20.07 -3.81
C ALA A 196 12.67 20.48 -4.65
N ASP A 197 12.75 20.34 -5.97
CA ASP A 197 11.64 20.63 -6.88
C ASP A 197 10.44 19.69 -6.66
N ILE A 198 10.68 18.39 -6.50
CA ILE A 198 9.63 17.40 -6.21
C ILE A 198 8.95 17.73 -4.88
N ILE A 199 9.73 18.05 -3.84
CA ILE A 199 9.20 18.44 -2.53
C ILE A 199 8.38 19.72 -2.65
N ALA A 200 8.92 20.77 -3.27
CA ALA A 200 8.25 22.04 -3.45
C ALA A 200 6.98 21.90 -4.31
N HIS A 201 6.99 21.01 -5.31
CA HIS A 201 5.82 20.68 -6.10
C HIS A 201 4.76 19.97 -5.25
N GLY A 202 5.16 18.97 -4.46
CA GLY A 202 4.26 18.26 -3.54
C GLY A 202 3.59 19.17 -2.52
N GLN A 203 4.32 20.15 -1.97
CA GLN A 203 3.78 21.11 -1.00
C GLN A 203 2.63 21.95 -1.54
N LYS A 204 2.52 22.15 -2.86
CA LYS A 204 1.40 22.88 -3.48
C LYS A 204 0.06 22.14 -3.36
N PHE A 205 0.08 20.86 -3.05
CA PHE A 205 -1.12 20.02 -2.92
C PHE A 205 -1.50 19.73 -1.46
N LEU A 206 -0.90 20.43 -0.50
CA LEU A 206 -1.35 20.37 0.89
C LEU A 206 -2.84 20.78 0.97
N GLY A 207 -3.64 19.97 1.65
CA GLY A 207 -5.10 20.15 1.75
C GLY A 207 -5.91 19.49 0.63
N VAL A 208 -5.28 18.93 -0.41
CA VAL A 208 -5.99 18.10 -1.40
C VAL A 208 -6.58 16.87 -0.71
N LYS A 209 -7.85 16.57 -1.01
CA LYS A 209 -8.55 15.44 -0.41
C LYS A 209 -8.00 14.11 -0.91
N TYR A 210 -7.88 13.18 0.02
CA TYR A 210 -7.58 11.79 -0.28
C TYR A 210 -8.81 11.07 -0.85
N ASP A 211 -8.61 10.23 -1.87
CA ASP A 211 -9.65 9.34 -2.42
C ASP A 211 -9.04 8.03 -2.94
N PHE A 212 -9.33 6.95 -2.22
CA PHE A 212 -8.82 5.61 -2.52
C PHE A 212 -9.16 5.19 -3.96
N GLY A 213 -8.13 4.84 -4.73
CA GLY A 213 -8.29 4.38 -6.11
C GLY A 213 -8.75 5.47 -7.07
N THR A 214 -8.50 6.73 -6.73
CA THR A 214 -8.76 7.85 -7.63
C THR A 214 -7.97 7.71 -8.94
N GLY A 215 -8.57 8.24 -10.01
CA GLY A 215 -7.92 8.36 -11.31
C GLY A 215 -6.91 9.51 -11.35
N ASP A 216 -6.59 9.98 -12.56
CA ASP A 216 -5.65 11.08 -12.75
C ASP A 216 -6.08 12.34 -11.98
N TYR A 217 -5.13 13.03 -11.35
CA TYR A 217 -5.41 14.23 -10.56
C TYR A 217 -6.04 15.34 -11.40
N ARG A 218 -5.63 15.51 -12.67
CA ARG A 218 -6.19 16.54 -13.57
C ARG A 218 -7.67 16.31 -13.87
N GLN A 219 -8.16 15.07 -13.68
CA GLN A 219 -9.56 14.72 -13.88
C GLN A 219 -10.35 14.75 -12.57
N THR A 220 -9.73 14.33 -11.47
CA THR A 220 -10.44 14.06 -10.21
C THR A 220 -10.23 15.13 -9.15
N GLY A 221 -9.14 15.90 -9.23
CA GLY A 221 -8.72 16.86 -8.20
C GLY A 221 -8.32 16.21 -6.88
N LYS A 222 -8.06 14.90 -6.86
CA LYS A 222 -7.79 14.11 -5.64
C LYS A 222 -6.61 13.16 -5.84
N PHE A 223 -6.08 12.67 -4.73
CA PHE A 223 -4.99 11.69 -4.72
C PHE A 223 -5.30 10.51 -3.79
N ASP A 224 -4.72 9.36 -4.10
CA ASP A 224 -4.33 8.37 -3.10
C ASP A 224 -2.80 8.32 -2.98
N CYS A 225 -2.28 7.45 -2.12
CA CYS A 225 -0.86 7.48 -1.75
C CYS A 225 0.08 7.32 -2.95
N SER A 226 -0.20 6.36 -3.83
CA SER A 226 0.64 6.05 -4.98
C SER A 226 0.39 6.96 -6.17
N SER A 227 -0.84 7.42 -6.41
CA SER A 227 -1.11 8.38 -7.48
C SER A 227 -0.46 9.74 -7.21
N PHE A 228 -0.35 10.16 -5.95
CA PHE A 228 0.38 11.39 -5.59
C PHE A 228 1.86 11.29 -5.96
N VAL A 229 2.52 10.21 -5.55
CA VAL A 229 3.93 9.98 -5.84
C VAL A 229 4.16 9.80 -7.34
N GLN A 230 3.28 9.07 -8.04
CA GLN A 230 3.33 8.94 -9.48
C GLN A 230 3.24 10.30 -10.18
N PHE A 231 2.30 11.16 -9.76
CA PHE A 231 2.10 12.49 -10.32
C PHE A 231 3.35 13.38 -10.17
N LEU A 232 3.94 13.44 -8.97
CA LEU A 232 5.11 14.28 -8.73
C LEU A 232 6.35 13.82 -9.51
N PHE A 233 6.54 12.51 -9.65
CA PHE A 233 7.69 11.95 -10.35
C PHE A 233 7.51 11.96 -11.88
N ALA A 234 6.28 11.90 -12.38
CA ALA A 234 5.97 11.99 -13.80
C ALA A 234 6.44 13.34 -14.40
N ASP A 235 6.33 14.44 -13.66
CA ASP A 235 6.81 15.76 -14.06
C ASP A 235 8.34 15.84 -14.22
N LYS A 236 9.06 14.89 -13.61
CA LYS A 236 10.51 14.69 -13.79
C LYS A 236 10.84 13.59 -14.80
N GLY A 237 9.86 13.14 -15.58
CA GLY A 237 10.00 12.07 -16.58
C GLY A 237 10.15 10.67 -15.98
N ILE A 238 9.90 10.50 -14.68
CA ILE A 238 10.02 9.21 -14.00
C ILE A 238 8.64 8.55 -13.92
N GLN A 239 8.46 7.48 -14.69
CA GLN A 239 7.23 6.71 -14.67
C GLN A 239 7.25 5.69 -13.54
N LEU A 240 6.34 5.87 -12.58
CA LEU A 240 6.15 4.95 -11.47
C LEU A 240 4.90 4.08 -11.69
N PRO A 241 4.91 2.81 -11.22
CA PRO A 241 3.72 1.99 -11.19
C PRO A 241 2.57 2.65 -10.41
N ARG A 242 1.33 2.27 -10.72
CA ARG A 242 0.13 2.82 -10.06
C ARG A 242 -0.02 2.37 -8.60
N VAL A 243 0.66 1.30 -8.18
CA VAL A 243 0.50 0.71 -6.83
C VAL A 243 1.75 0.98 -6.00
N ALA A 244 1.58 1.47 -4.77
CA ALA A 244 2.67 1.85 -3.87
C ALA A 244 3.61 0.67 -3.57
N ARG A 245 3.07 -0.55 -3.54
CA ARG A 245 3.88 -1.76 -3.38
C ARG A 245 4.84 -1.99 -4.52
N ASP A 246 4.38 -1.83 -5.75
CA ASP A 246 5.22 -1.94 -6.93
C ASP A 246 6.21 -0.76 -7.00
N GLN A 247 5.81 0.44 -6.54
CA GLN A 247 6.70 1.60 -6.44
C GLN A 247 7.86 1.34 -5.47
N ALA A 248 7.62 0.67 -4.33
CA ALA A 248 8.65 0.35 -3.34
C ALA A 248 9.74 -0.60 -3.88
N GLU A 249 9.43 -1.35 -4.93
CA GLU A 249 10.37 -2.25 -5.61
C GLU A 249 11.21 -1.54 -6.69
N ARG A 250 10.98 -0.24 -6.91
CA ARG A 250 11.78 0.55 -7.86
C ARG A 250 12.98 1.16 -7.14
N GLY A 251 13.95 1.64 -7.92
CA GLY A 251 15.10 2.40 -7.41
C GLY A 251 16.09 1.58 -6.56
N THR A 252 16.74 2.27 -5.61
CA THR A 252 17.86 1.79 -4.81
C THR A 252 17.47 1.78 -3.35
N SER A 253 17.57 0.63 -2.69
CA SER A 253 17.27 0.53 -1.25
C SER A 253 18.15 1.48 -0.43
N VAL A 254 17.56 2.24 0.50
CA VAL A 254 18.26 3.12 1.44
C VAL A 254 17.93 2.73 2.85
N SER A 255 18.93 2.65 3.73
CA SER A 255 18.69 2.35 5.14
C SER A 255 18.08 3.55 5.87
N ARG A 256 17.39 3.30 6.99
CA ARG A 256 16.73 4.37 7.76
C ARG A 256 17.70 5.47 8.21
N SER A 257 18.94 5.11 8.56
CA SER A 257 19.99 6.04 8.98
C SER A 257 20.56 6.89 7.82
N GLU A 258 20.27 6.52 6.57
CA GLU A 258 20.78 7.17 5.37
C GLU A 258 19.70 7.95 4.59
N LEU A 259 18.49 8.06 5.14
CA LEU A 259 17.39 8.80 4.54
C LEU A 259 17.77 10.26 4.30
N GLN A 260 17.45 10.74 3.11
CA GLN A 260 17.65 12.11 2.66
C GLN A 260 16.34 12.71 2.16
N PRO A 261 16.19 14.05 2.17
CA PRO A 261 15.04 14.69 1.55
C PRO A 261 14.88 14.26 0.09
N GLY A 262 13.66 13.90 -0.29
CA GLY A 262 13.33 13.36 -1.61
C GLY A 262 13.30 11.84 -1.69
N ASP A 263 13.79 11.13 -0.68
CA ASP A 263 13.61 9.68 -0.58
C ASP A 263 12.12 9.35 -0.34
N LEU A 264 11.67 8.23 -0.92
CA LEU A 264 10.34 7.69 -0.70
C LEU A 264 10.34 6.69 0.46
N MET A 265 9.48 6.95 1.44
CA MET A 265 9.18 6.04 2.54
C MET A 265 7.95 5.22 2.21
N PHE A 266 8.03 3.92 2.48
CA PHE A 266 6.89 3.03 2.36
C PHE A 266 6.49 2.45 3.72
N PHE A 267 5.18 2.41 4.00
CA PHE A 267 4.62 1.87 5.24
C PHE A 267 3.74 0.66 4.98
N LEU A 268 3.99 -0.45 5.68
CA LEU A 268 3.09 -1.60 5.77
C LEU A 268 2.15 -1.42 6.96
N ARG A 269 0.90 -1.88 6.84
CA ARG A 269 0.08 -2.13 8.03
C ARG A 269 0.64 -3.32 8.79
N THR A 270 1.17 -3.08 9.99
CA THR A 270 1.38 -4.14 10.97
C THR A 270 0.01 -4.57 11.46
N ARG A 271 -0.46 -5.74 11.02
CA ARG A 271 -1.68 -6.34 11.54
C ARG A 271 -1.41 -6.77 12.99
N PRO A 272 -2.21 -6.32 13.98
CA PRO A 272 -2.14 -6.97 15.29
C PRO A 272 -2.49 -8.45 15.08
N LEU A 273 -1.63 -9.33 15.59
CA LEU A 273 -1.92 -10.75 15.74
C LEU A 273 -2.98 -10.94 16.82
#